data_AF-A0A7S3PBR5-F1
#
_entry.id   AF-A0A7S3PBR5-F1
#
_cell.length_a   1.000
_cell.length_b   1.000
_cell.length_c   1.000
_cell.angle_alpha   90.00
_cell.angle_beta   90.00
_cell.angle_gamma   90.00
#
_symmetry.space_group_name_H-M   'P 1'
#
loop_
_entity.id
_entity.type
_entity.pdbx_description
1 polymer ?
#
loop_
_entity_poly.entity_id
_entity_poly.type
_entity_poly.pdbx_seq_one_letter_code
_entity_poly.pdbx_strand_id
1 'polypeptide(L)'
;MMRKLLTFHALLLLPSSLFCHVYAREQQQLPAEEEEEEAASWTTNNNDDDNNKTKDDPEATTTALYCGCTDCTAAWQVDAGGLTCGQRIRQLQDSADANYDEWNACLTISDLYPFICGPACHPQRCDGQGPAVCGCKACTADILARPAGNLTCGERIRRTAEGVHERAACISVSFFHPECGPECDPQKCDGQPEYCGCYDCTQEIWETAVANGGGSSTTSDSSASTTTCGSWIAFYESLQGGELKPQAACRKVAQDFPNACRPCHPEKCDEQASPSSSPYRISAISWMVFWYSWEAITALAVW
;
A
#
# COMPACT_ATOMS: atom_id res chain seq x y z
N MET A 1 68.65 26.89 4.64
CA MET A 1 68.82 25.84 3.62
C MET A 1 68.32 24.52 4.18
N MET A 2 67.04 24.20 4.00
CA MET A 2 66.47 22.92 4.38
C MET A 2 65.49 22.46 3.31
N ARG A 3 65.75 21.25 2.82
CA ARG A 3 64.91 20.42 1.96
C ARG A 3 63.61 20.07 2.68
N LYS A 4 62.52 19.85 1.92
CA LYS A 4 61.52 18.76 2.07
C LYS A 4 60.44 18.92 1.00
N LEU A 5 60.40 17.99 0.04
CA LEU A 5 59.40 16.91 -0.12
C LEU A 5 58.25 17.32 -1.05
N LEU A 6 58.48 17.12 -2.34
CA LEU A 6 57.46 16.99 -3.37
C LEU A 6 56.93 15.55 -3.32
N THR A 7 55.70 15.38 -2.85
CA THR A 7 55.00 14.10 -2.84
C THR A 7 54.23 13.95 -4.16
N PHE A 8 54.72 13.06 -5.02
CA PHE A 8 54.02 12.56 -6.20
C PHE A 8 52.76 11.80 -5.75
N HIS A 9 51.57 12.30 -6.09
CA HIS A 9 50.36 11.48 -6.17
C HIS A 9 50.27 10.92 -7.59
N ALA A 10 50.68 9.66 -7.72
CA ALA A 10 50.51 8.89 -8.94
C ALA A 10 49.02 8.59 -9.14
N LEU A 11 48.46 9.16 -10.21
CA LEU A 11 47.20 8.75 -10.82
C LEU A 11 47.28 7.27 -11.22
N LEU A 12 46.63 6.40 -10.45
CA LEU A 12 46.27 5.05 -10.90
C LEU A 12 45.02 5.16 -11.77
N LEU A 13 45.23 5.35 -13.07
CA LEU A 13 44.26 5.02 -14.10
C LEU A 13 44.13 3.49 -14.18
N LEU A 14 43.13 2.93 -13.52
CA LEU A 14 42.70 1.56 -13.77
C LEU A 14 41.71 1.57 -14.96
N PRO A 15 41.91 0.70 -15.97
CA PRO A 15 40.99 0.58 -17.10
C PRO A 15 39.68 -0.11 -16.66
N SER A 16 38.56 0.57 -16.88
CA SER A 16 37.19 0.15 -16.55
C SER A 16 36.61 -0.95 -17.46
N SER A 17 37.42 -1.85 -18.02
CA SER A 17 37.00 -2.74 -19.11
C SER A 17 36.99 -4.24 -18.80
N LEU A 18 37.00 -4.64 -17.52
CA LEU A 18 37.01 -6.06 -17.12
C LEU A 18 35.98 -6.37 -16.02
N PHE A 19 34.70 -6.06 -16.26
CA PHE A 19 33.57 -6.60 -15.47
C PHE A 19 32.33 -6.78 -16.35
N CYS A 20 32.46 -7.53 -17.46
CA CYS A 20 31.32 -7.93 -18.30
C CYS A 20 31.47 -9.32 -18.95
N HIS A 21 32.15 -10.27 -18.28
CA HIS A 21 32.39 -11.59 -18.88
C HIS A 21 32.21 -12.80 -17.95
N VAL A 22 31.20 -12.76 -17.06
CA VAL A 22 30.76 -13.98 -16.36
C VAL A 22 29.23 -13.96 -16.25
N TYR A 23 28.53 -14.22 -17.36
CA TYR A 23 27.17 -14.80 -17.35
C TYR A 23 26.81 -15.27 -18.77
N ALA A 24 27.64 -16.14 -19.34
CA ALA A 24 27.36 -16.76 -20.64
C ALA A 24 28.04 -18.13 -20.73
N ARG A 25 27.69 -19.07 -19.85
CA ARG A 25 28.03 -20.48 -20.07
C ARG A 25 27.24 -21.46 -19.20
N GLU A 26 25.93 -21.58 -19.42
CA GLU A 26 25.23 -22.84 -19.11
C GLU A 26 23.94 -22.95 -19.94
N GLN A 27 24.13 -23.18 -21.24
CA GLN A 27 23.13 -23.80 -22.11
C GLN A 27 23.72 -25.15 -22.53
N GLN A 28 23.84 -26.06 -21.57
CA GLN A 28 23.95 -27.48 -21.88
C GLN A 28 22.54 -27.99 -22.13
N GLN A 29 22.23 -28.16 -23.41
CA GLN A 29 21.44 -29.23 -23.99
C GLN A 29 20.73 -30.12 -22.95
N LEU A 30 19.53 -29.72 -22.51
CA LEU A 30 18.59 -30.62 -21.87
C LEU A 30 18.08 -31.59 -22.95
N PRO A 31 18.15 -32.91 -22.72
CA PRO A 31 17.55 -33.87 -23.62
C PRO A 31 16.04 -33.63 -23.68
N ALA A 32 15.49 -33.72 -24.88
CA ALA A 32 14.06 -33.80 -25.12
C ALA A 32 13.55 -35.07 -24.42
N GLU A 33 12.98 -34.89 -23.23
CA GLU A 33 12.11 -35.90 -22.63
C GLU A 33 10.76 -35.77 -23.32
N GLU A 34 10.42 -36.81 -24.07
CA GLU A 34 9.11 -37.08 -24.64
C GLU A 34 8.13 -37.21 -23.47
N GLU A 35 7.40 -36.14 -23.15
CA GLU A 35 6.21 -36.26 -22.30
C GLU A 35 5.09 -36.87 -23.15
N GLU A 36 4.84 -38.15 -22.88
CA GLU A 36 3.63 -38.86 -23.28
C GLU A 36 2.40 -38.06 -22.83
N GLU A 37 1.51 -37.79 -23.79
CA GLU A 37 0.14 -37.35 -23.57
C GLU A 37 -0.62 -38.38 -22.71
N GLU A 38 -0.61 -38.22 -21.38
CA GLU A 38 -1.74 -38.66 -20.57
C GLU A 38 -2.75 -37.53 -20.47
N ALA A 39 -3.59 -37.46 -21.50
CA ALA A 39 -4.87 -36.77 -21.46
C ALA A 39 -5.74 -37.41 -20.37
N ALA A 40 -5.64 -36.90 -19.14
CA ALA A 40 -6.64 -37.15 -18.10
C ALA A 40 -7.95 -36.45 -18.49
N SER A 41 -8.71 -37.17 -19.30
CA SER A 41 -10.10 -36.93 -19.64
C SER A 41 -10.94 -37.02 -18.36
N TRP A 42 -11.10 -35.90 -17.66
CA TRP A 42 -12.18 -35.74 -16.70
C TRP A 42 -13.48 -35.50 -17.47
N THR A 43 -14.05 -36.57 -18.04
CA THR A 43 -15.47 -36.61 -18.38
C THR A 43 -16.25 -36.51 -17.08
N THR A 44 -16.79 -35.33 -16.82
CA THR A 44 -17.86 -35.17 -15.84
C THR A 44 -19.09 -35.87 -16.38
N ASN A 45 -19.44 -37.00 -15.77
CA ASN A 45 -20.74 -37.64 -15.96
C ASN A 45 -21.81 -36.74 -15.35
N ASN A 46 -22.31 -35.78 -16.14
CA ASN A 46 -23.58 -35.13 -15.87
C ASN A 46 -24.66 -36.08 -16.37
N ASN A 47 -25.13 -36.95 -15.47
CA ASN A 47 -26.38 -37.66 -15.69
C ASN A 47 -27.51 -36.63 -15.65
N ASP A 48 -28.01 -36.32 -16.84
CA ASP A 48 -29.36 -35.85 -17.07
C ASP A 48 -30.33 -36.91 -16.55
N ASP A 49 -31.10 -36.58 -15.50
CA ASP A 49 -32.44 -37.11 -15.25
C ASP A 49 -33.08 -36.27 -14.13
N ASP A 50 -33.84 -35.25 -14.52
CA ASP A 50 -35.19 -35.05 -14.00
C ASP A 50 -35.90 -33.90 -14.74
N ASN A 51 -36.66 -34.32 -15.76
CA ASN A 51 -37.78 -33.57 -16.29
C ASN A 51 -38.80 -33.32 -15.17
N ASN A 52 -38.85 -32.10 -14.63
CA ASN A 52 -40.11 -31.61 -14.09
C ASN A 52 -40.38 -30.14 -14.45
N LYS A 53 -41.47 -30.00 -15.19
CA LYS A 53 -42.02 -28.80 -15.79
C LYS A 53 -42.95 -28.10 -14.80
N THR A 54 -42.54 -26.92 -14.34
CA THR A 54 -43.47 -25.90 -13.81
C THR A 54 -42.83 -24.53 -14.05
N LYS A 55 -43.22 -23.86 -15.14
CA LYS A 55 -44.17 -22.73 -15.16
C LYS A 55 -43.59 -21.43 -14.56
N ASP A 56 -42.95 -20.68 -15.45
CA ASP A 56 -42.97 -19.20 -15.56
C ASP A 56 -43.27 -18.42 -14.27
N ASP A 57 -42.24 -18.24 -13.44
CA ASP A 57 -42.03 -17.01 -12.67
C ASP A 57 -40.69 -16.42 -13.17
N PRO A 58 -40.53 -15.10 -13.32
CA PRO A 58 -39.24 -14.49 -13.56
C PRO A 58 -38.43 -14.66 -12.27
N GLU A 59 -37.76 -15.81 -12.17
CA GLU A 59 -36.82 -16.15 -11.13
C GLU A 59 -35.80 -15.02 -11.06
N ALA A 60 -35.87 -14.24 -9.97
CA ALA A 60 -34.81 -13.33 -9.61
C ALA A 60 -33.56 -14.21 -9.43
N THR A 61 -32.74 -14.29 -10.48
CA THR A 61 -31.48 -15.00 -10.46
C THR A 61 -30.67 -14.40 -9.32
N THR A 62 -30.68 -15.09 -8.19
CA THR A 62 -29.91 -14.71 -7.01
C THR A 62 -28.45 -14.82 -7.42
N THR A 63 -27.87 -13.72 -7.87
CA THR A 63 -26.49 -13.65 -8.32
C THR A 63 -25.63 -14.10 -7.14
N ALA A 64 -24.93 -15.23 -7.30
CA ALA A 64 -24.07 -15.76 -6.25
C ALA A 64 -23.03 -14.70 -5.87
N LEU A 65 -23.09 -14.21 -4.62
CA LEU A 65 -22.23 -13.15 -4.12
C LEU A 65 -20.94 -13.80 -3.61
N TYR A 66 -19.87 -13.71 -4.38
CA TYR A 66 -18.55 -14.21 -3.97
C TYR A 66 -17.76 -13.14 -3.25
N CYS A 67 -17.04 -13.50 -2.18
CA CYS A 67 -16.23 -12.56 -1.41
C CYS A 67 -17.02 -11.39 -0.79
N GLY A 68 -18.36 -11.49 -0.73
CA GLY A 68 -19.22 -10.37 -0.36
C GLY A 68 -19.35 -9.28 -1.44
N CYS A 69 -18.92 -9.56 -2.67
CA CYS A 69 -18.81 -8.60 -3.77
C CYS A 69 -19.68 -9.01 -4.96
N THR A 70 -20.50 -8.10 -5.48
CA THR A 70 -21.27 -8.35 -6.71
C THR A 70 -20.35 -8.46 -7.93
N ASP A 71 -19.34 -7.59 -7.98
CA ASP A 71 -18.37 -7.52 -9.08
C ASP A 71 -17.51 -8.79 -9.20
N CYS A 72 -17.26 -9.48 -8.08
CA CYS A 72 -16.42 -10.68 -8.07
C CYS A 72 -17.01 -11.81 -8.92
N THR A 73 -18.33 -11.85 -9.09
CA THR A 73 -18.99 -12.86 -9.93
C THR A 73 -18.48 -12.81 -11.37
N ALA A 74 -18.26 -11.61 -11.92
CA ALA A 74 -17.74 -11.44 -13.27
C ALA A 74 -16.24 -11.82 -13.35
N ALA A 75 -15.48 -11.52 -12.31
CA ALA A 75 -14.06 -11.84 -12.23
C ALA A 75 -13.77 -13.29 -11.84
N TRP A 76 -14.75 -14.04 -11.33
CA TRP A 76 -14.59 -15.38 -10.77
C TRP A 76 -13.93 -16.37 -11.76
N GLN A 77 -14.22 -16.21 -13.05
CA GLN A 77 -13.70 -17.06 -14.13
C GLN A 77 -12.52 -16.44 -14.89
N VAL A 78 -12.02 -15.28 -14.48
CA VAL A 78 -10.88 -14.64 -15.14
C VAL A 78 -9.59 -15.36 -14.78
N ASP A 79 -8.78 -15.70 -15.78
CA ASP A 79 -7.49 -16.36 -15.59
C ASP A 79 -6.48 -15.43 -14.88
N ALA A 80 -5.93 -15.93 -13.79
CA ALA A 80 -4.92 -15.27 -12.97
C ALA A 80 -3.65 -16.13 -12.94
N GLY A 81 -3.02 -16.32 -14.09
CA GLY A 81 -1.77 -17.10 -14.21
C GLY A 81 -2.02 -18.60 -14.19
N GLY A 82 -2.91 -19.09 -15.07
CA GLY A 82 -3.18 -20.51 -15.30
C GLY A 82 -4.26 -21.13 -14.39
N LEU A 83 -4.79 -20.37 -13.44
CA LEU A 83 -5.96 -20.73 -12.65
C LEU A 83 -6.88 -19.51 -12.58
N THR A 84 -8.19 -19.73 -12.60
CA THR A 84 -9.14 -18.63 -12.44
C THR A 84 -9.10 -18.05 -11.02
N CYS A 85 -9.52 -16.80 -10.85
CA CYS A 85 -9.64 -16.18 -9.53
C CYS A 85 -10.41 -17.08 -8.56
N GLY A 86 -11.55 -17.62 -8.99
CA GLY A 86 -12.39 -18.52 -8.19
C GLY A 86 -11.77 -19.89 -7.91
N GLN A 87 -10.91 -20.41 -8.80
CA GLN A 87 -10.16 -21.64 -8.53
C GLN A 87 -9.09 -21.41 -7.45
N ARG A 88 -8.36 -20.30 -7.52
CA ARG A 88 -7.34 -19.96 -6.51
C ARG A 88 -7.94 -19.70 -5.15
N ILE A 89 -9.08 -19.00 -5.10
CA ILE A 89 -9.81 -18.74 -3.85
C ILE A 89 -10.25 -20.07 -3.23
N ARG A 90 -10.89 -20.96 -4.00
CA ARG A 90 -11.28 -22.29 -3.54
C ARG A 90 -10.09 -23.13 -3.08
N GLN A 91 -8.97 -23.08 -3.81
CA GLN A 91 -7.76 -23.79 -3.42
C GLN A 91 -7.21 -23.34 -2.05
N LEU A 92 -7.29 -22.05 -1.72
CA LEU A 92 -6.94 -21.58 -0.37
C LEU A 92 -7.93 -22.08 0.69
N GLN A 93 -9.23 -22.09 0.40
CA GLN A 93 -10.26 -22.60 1.32
C GLN A 93 -10.11 -24.11 1.57
N ASP A 94 -9.76 -24.88 0.54
CA ASP A 94 -9.60 -26.34 0.60
C ASP A 94 -8.24 -26.78 1.20
N SER A 95 -7.30 -25.83 1.39
CA SER A 95 -5.98 -26.15 1.94
C SER A 95 -6.08 -26.58 3.42
N ALA A 96 -5.70 -27.84 3.70
CA ALA A 96 -5.83 -28.45 5.01
C ALA A 96 -5.03 -27.74 6.12
N ASP A 97 -3.98 -27.01 5.74
CA ASP A 97 -3.05 -26.38 6.67
C ASP A 97 -3.50 -25.00 7.16
N ALA A 98 -4.42 -24.33 6.45
CA ALA A 98 -4.70 -22.92 6.70
C ALA A 98 -6.16 -22.56 6.99
N ASN A 99 -7.12 -23.44 6.65
CA ASN A 99 -8.55 -23.25 6.94
C ASN A 99 -9.03 -21.80 6.69
N TYR A 100 -8.69 -21.26 5.51
CA TYR A 100 -9.08 -19.91 5.14
C TYR A 100 -10.60 -19.87 4.99
N ASP A 101 -11.26 -18.97 5.72
CA ASP A 101 -12.61 -18.58 5.37
C ASP A 101 -12.62 -17.86 4.01
N GLU A 102 -13.81 -17.74 3.40
CA GLU A 102 -13.96 -17.10 2.09
C GLU A 102 -13.37 -15.68 2.09
N TRP A 103 -13.61 -14.92 3.15
CA TRP A 103 -13.12 -13.55 3.29
C TRP A 103 -11.59 -13.48 3.17
N ASN A 104 -10.85 -14.27 3.95
CA ASN A 104 -9.39 -14.24 3.95
C ASN A 104 -8.79 -14.85 2.67
N ALA A 105 -9.44 -15.87 2.09
CA ALA A 105 -9.04 -16.42 0.79
C ALA A 105 -9.16 -15.34 -0.31
N CYS A 106 -10.29 -14.63 -0.36
CA CYS A 106 -10.53 -13.55 -1.30
C CYS A 106 -9.54 -12.39 -1.11
N LEU A 107 -9.28 -11.99 0.13
CA LEU A 107 -8.28 -10.96 0.45
C LEU A 107 -6.89 -11.36 -0.07
N THR A 108 -6.46 -12.59 0.25
CA THR A 108 -5.13 -13.10 -0.11
C THR A 108 -4.94 -13.19 -1.63
N ILE A 109 -5.89 -13.80 -2.36
CA ILE A 109 -5.81 -13.90 -3.83
C ILE A 109 -5.90 -12.52 -4.47
N SER A 110 -6.72 -11.64 -3.92
CA SER A 110 -6.83 -10.27 -4.41
C SER A 110 -5.53 -9.48 -4.24
N ASP A 111 -4.80 -9.67 -3.14
CA ASP A 111 -3.49 -9.01 -2.94
C ASP A 111 -2.36 -9.64 -3.76
N LEU A 112 -2.43 -10.95 -4.03
CA LEU A 112 -1.49 -11.64 -4.93
C LEU A 112 -1.73 -11.29 -6.40
N TYR A 113 -2.99 -11.04 -6.77
CA TYR A 113 -3.42 -10.70 -8.13
C TYR A 113 -4.22 -9.38 -8.15
N PRO A 114 -3.59 -8.26 -7.73
CA PRO A 114 -4.28 -6.99 -7.45
C PRO A 114 -4.92 -6.34 -8.67
N PHE A 115 -4.52 -6.75 -9.87
CA PHE A 115 -5.04 -6.22 -11.13
C PHE A 115 -6.04 -7.13 -11.84
N ILE A 116 -6.03 -8.42 -11.51
CA ILE A 116 -6.88 -9.43 -12.18
C ILE A 116 -8.06 -9.76 -11.28
N CYS A 117 -7.77 -10.21 -10.06
CA CYS A 117 -8.80 -10.59 -9.09
C CYS A 117 -9.13 -9.42 -8.16
N GLY A 118 -8.12 -8.61 -7.80
CA GLY A 118 -8.22 -7.56 -6.80
C GLY A 118 -9.39 -6.58 -6.96
N PRO A 119 -9.61 -5.94 -8.12
CA PRO A 119 -10.62 -4.88 -8.22
C PRO A 119 -12.04 -5.38 -7.97
N ALA A 120 -12.31 -6.64 -8.31
CA ALA A 120 -13.64 -7.22 -8.26
C ALA A 120 -13.86 -8.12 -7.04
N CYS A 121 -12.83 -8.86 -6.60
CA CYS A 121 -12.93 -9.87 -5.55
C CYS A 121 -12.27 -9.47 -4.23
N HIS A 122 -11.62 -8.30 -4.14
CA HIS A 122 -11.05 -7.87 -2.86
C HIS A 122 -12.20 -7.42 -1.95
N PRO A 123 -12.44 -8.11 -0.82
CA PRO A 123 -13.63 -7.90 -0.01
C PRO A 123 -13.70 -6.51 0.65
N GLN A 124 -12.55 -5.84 0.74
CA GLN A 124 -12.46 -4.43 1.19
C GLN A 124 -12.48 -3.39 0.06
N ARG A 125 -12.42 -3.77 -1.22
CA ARG A 125 -12.31 -2.83 -2.37
C ARG A 125 -13.44 -2.92 -3.40
N CYS A 126 -14.08 -4.09 -3.50
CA CYS A 126 -15.16 -4.33 -4.44
C CYS A 126 -16.43 -3.51 -4.12
N ASP A 127 -17.39 -3.50 -5.05
CA ASP A 127 -18.67 -2.80 -4.92
C ASP A 127 -18.52 -1.30 -4.55
N GLY A 128 -17.38 -0.71 -4.94
CA GLY A 128 -17.02 0.68 -4.62
C GLY A 128 -16.70 0.95 -3.14
N GLN A 129 -16.49 -0.08 -2.31
CA GLN A 129 -16.36 0.08 -0.85
C GLN A 129 -14.93 0.35 -0.35
N GLY A 130 -13.89 0.22 -1.18
CA GLY A 130 -12.51 0.45 -0.73
C GLY A 130 -11.74 1.56 -1.40
N PRO A 131 -10.56 1.89 -0.84
CA PRO A 131 -9.62 2.77 -1.50
C PRO A 131 -9.22 2.11 -2.82
N ALA A 132 -9.39 2.87 -3.90
CA ALA A 132 -9.04 2.43 -5.23
C ALA A 132 -7.53 2.17 -5.34
N VAL A 133 -7.11 1.65 -6.49
CA VAL A 133 -5.71 1.39 -6.85
C VAL A 133 -4.79 2.48 -6.28
N CYS A 134 -3.62 2.10 -5.78
CA CYS A 134 -2.67 2.93 -5.04
C CYS A 134 -3.03 3.23 -3.57
N GLY A 135 -4.18 2.78 -3.08
CA GLY A 135 -4.64 3.15 -1.74
C GLY A 135 -5.14 4.59 -1.69
N CYS A 136 -5.61 5.09 -2.82
CA CYS A 136 -6.07 6.46 -3.05
C CYS A 136 -7.54 6.44 -3.47
N LYS A 137 -8.47 6.91 -2.63
CA LYS A 137 -9.87 7.16 -3.00
C LYS A 137 -9.99 8.11 -4.19
N ALA A 138 -9.09 9.08 -4.31
CA ALA A 138 -9.05 9.98 -5.46
C ALA A 138 -8.67 9.27 -6.78
N CYS A 139 -7.96 8.13 -6.72
CA CYS A 139 -7.54 7.34 -7.88
C CYS A 139 -8.70 6.52 -8.46
N THR A 140 -9.74 7.21 -8.91
CA THR A 140 -10.93 6.55 -9.44
C THR A 140 -10.66 5.81 -10.74
N ALA A 141 -11.62 4.96 -11.16
CA ALA A 141 -11.56 4.26 -12.45
C ALA A 141 -11.37 5.23 -13.63
N ASP A 142 -11.95 6.44 -13.56
CA ASP A 142 -11.78 7.47 -14.58
C ASP A 142 -10.32 7.97 -14.66
N ILE A 143 -9.64 8.14 -13.51
CA ILE A 143 -8.21 8.48 -13.49
C ILE A 143 -7.38 7.35 -14.09
N LEU A 144 -7.67 6.11 -13.69
CA LEU A 144 -6.97 4.92 -14.19
C LEU A 144 -7.17 4.73 -15.70
N ALA A 145 -8.30 5.17 -16.26
CA ALA A 145 -8.58 5.12 -17.69
C ALA A 145 -7.93 6.26 -18.49
N ARG A 146 -7.38 7.31 -17.84
CA ARG A 146 -6.76 8.45 -18.55
C ARG A 146 -5.60 7.98 -19.43
N PRO A 147 -5.49 8.45 -20.68
CA PRO A 147 -4.35 8.15 -21.54
C PRO A 147 -3.08 8.79 -20.99
N ALA A 148 -2.04 7.99 -20.82
CA ALA A 148 -0.70 8.40 -20.47
C ALA A 148 0.27 7.93 -21.55
N GLY A 149 0.45 8.70 -22.62
CA GLY A 149 1.14 8.24 -23.82
C GLY A 149 0.40 7.09 -24.53
N ASN A 150 1.04 5.93 -24.70
CA ASN A 150 0.48 4.77 -25.41
C ASN A 150 -0.30 3.77 -24.53
N LEU A 151 -0.40 4.03 -23.22
CA LEU A 151 -1.08 3.18 -22.24
C LEU A 151 -1.96 4.07 -21.37
N THR A 152 -2.97 3.52 -20.71
CA THR A 152 -3.71 4.25 -19.67
C THR A 152 -2.92 4.30 -18.37
N CYS A 153 -3.28 5.20 -17.45
CA CYS A 153 -2.67 5.28 -16.13
C CYS A 153 -2.70 3.95 -15.38
N GLY A 154 -3.85 3.27 -15.35
CA GLY A 154 -4.00 1.96 -14.72
C GLY A 154 -3.15 0.88 -15.38
N GLU A 155 -3.04 0.88 -16.70
CA GLU A 155 -2.20 -0.09 -17.43
C GLU A 155 -0.71 0.16 -17.17
N ARG A 156 -0.28 1.42 -17.06
CA ARG A 156 1.10 1.74 -16.66
C ARG A 156 1.38 1.30 -15.24
N ILE A 157 0.52 1.64 -14.29
CA ILE A 157 0.66 1.23 -12.89
C ILE A 157 0.75 -0.31 -12.82
N ARG A 158 -0.12 -1.02 -13.54
CA ARG A 158 -0.11 -2.48 -13.64
C ARG A 158 1.22 -3.02 -14.14
N ARG A 159 1.70 -2.55 -15.30
CA ARG A 159 2.98 -3.03 -15.87
C ARG A 159 4.17 -2.67 -15.00
N THR A 160 4.18 -1.49 -14.40
CA THR A 160 5.24 -1.08 -13.48
C THR A 160 5.23 -1.95 -12.22
N ALA A 161 4.06 -2.39 -11.75
CA ALA A 161 3.91 -3.26 -10.59
C ALA A 161 4.31 -4.74 -10.84
N GLU A 162 4.58 -5.18 -12.07
CA GLU A 162 5.00 -6.57 -12.40
C GLU A 162 6.38 -6.98 -11.83
N GLY A 163 6.97 -6.17 -10.95
CA GLY A 163 8.17 -6.54 -10.18
C GLY A 163 8.34 -5.73 -8.89
N VAL A 164 7.34 -4.94 -8.49
CA VAL A 164 7.39 -4.06 -7.30
C VAL A 164 6.00 -3.99 -6.66
N HIS A 165 5.93 -3.52 -5.42
CA HIS A 165 4.64 -3.28 -4.76
C HIS A 165 3.82 -2.21 -5.49
N GLU A 166 2.49 -2.40 -5.57
CA GLU A 166 1.53 -1.48 -6.20
C GLU A 166 1.78 -0.01 -5.82
N ARG A 167 1.96 0.27 -4.52
CA ARG A 167 2.24 1.62 -4.00
C ARG A 167 3.47 2.28 -4.65
N ALA A 168 4.54 1.52 -4.87
CA ALA A 168 5.76 2.03 -5.49
C ALA A 168 5.55 2.28 -6.99
N ALA A 169 4.81 1.40 -7.67
CA ALA A 169 4.43 1.61 -9.06
C ALA A 169 3.61 2.89 -9.23
N CYS A 170 2.66 3.14 -8.32
CA CYS A 170 1.85 4.35 -8.33
C CYS A 170 2.67 5.64 -8.21
N ILE A 171 3.62 5.69 -7.26
CA ILE A 171 4.54 6.84 -7.12
C ILE A 171 5.39 7.03 -8.39
N SER A 172 5.91 5.93 -8.94
CA SER A 172 6.76 6.02 -10.13
C SER A 172 5.96 6.51 -11.35
N VAL A 173 4.75 5.97 -11.55
CA VAL A 173 3.90 6.37 -12.68
C VAL A 173 3.40 7.79 -12.53
N SER A 174 2.93 8.21 -11.34
CA SER A 174 2.50 9.61 -11.12
C SER A 174 3.64 10.62 -11.34
N PHE A 175 4.88 10.22 -11.06
CA PHE A 175 6.06 11.05 -11.28
C PHE A 175 6.41 11.19 -12.76
N PHE A 176 6.43 10.09 -13.53
CA PHE A 176 6.79 10.12 -14.95
C PHE A 176 5.61 10.50 -15.87
N HIS A 177 4.38 10.35 -15.40
CA HIS A 177 3.13 10.64 -16.09
C HIS A 177 2.24 11.52 -15.21
N PRO A 178 2.46 12.85 -15.22
CA PRO A 178 1.74 13.79 -14.36
C PRO A 178 0.22 13.72 -14.53
N GLU A 179 -0.30 13.29 -15.69
CA GLU A 179 -1.72 13.06 -15.97
C GLU A 179 -2.37 11.97 -15.09
N CYS A 180 -1.55 11.07 -14.53
CA CYS A 180 -1.95 10.03 -13.60
C CYS A 180 -1.89 10.49 -12.13
N GLY A 181 -1.26 11.63 -11.86
CA GLY A 181 -1.21 12.27 -10.54
C GLY A 181 -2.00 13.58 -10.52
N PRO A 182 -2.19 14.17 -9.31
CA PRO A 182 -1.81 13.65 -7.99
C PRO A 182 -2.74 12.56 -7.46
N GLU A 183 -3.87 12.29 -8.12
CA GLU A 183 -4.95 11.48 -7.57
C GLU A 183 -4.58 10.00 -7.34
N CYS A 184 -3.67 9.45 -8.15
CA CYS A 184 -3.11 8.10 -7.95
C CYS A 184 -1.73 8.08 -7.31
N ASP A 185 -1.23 9.23 -6.83
CA ASP A 185 0.03 9.27 -6.11
C ASP A 185 -0.23 9.03 -4.62
N PRO A 186 0.17 7.89 -4.04
CA PRO A 186 -0.10 7.58 -2.64
C PRO A 186 0.68 8.44 -1.65
N GLN A 187 1.46 9.42 -2.10
CA GLN A 187 2.05 10.48 -1.28
C GLN A 187 1.29 11.81 -1.37
N LYS A 188 0.34 11.95 -2.29
CA LYS A 188 -0.38 13.21 -2.57
C LYS A 188 -1.90 13.06 -2.58
N CYS A 189 -2.41 11.85 -2.78
CA CYS A 189 -3.83 11.57 -2.88
C CYS A 189 -4.53 11.57 -1.51
N ASP A 190 -5.87 11.61 -1.51
CA ASP A 190 -6.74 11.52 -0.33
C ASP A 190 -6.52 12.58 0.74
N GLY A 191 -5.90 13.69 0.35
CA GLY A 191 -5.45 14.69 1.32
C GLY A 191 -4.46 14.08 2.31
N GLN A 192 -3.70 13.04 1.91
CA GLN A 192 -2.48 12.68 2.63
C GLN A 192 -1.72 13.99 2.84
N PRO A 193 -1.38 14.30 4.08
CA PRO A 193 -0.85 15.59 4.40
C PRO A 193 0.43 15.80 3.61
N GLU A 194 0.36 16.76 2.68
CA GLU A 194 1.49 17.17 1.81
C GLU A 194 2.72 17.56 2.65
N TYR A 195 2.53 17.73 3.95
CA TYR A 195 3.49 18.29 4.86
C TYR A 195 3.65 17.40 6.10
N CYS A 196 4.87 16.90 6.28
CA CYS A 196 5.31 16.22 7.50
C CYS A 196 4.61 14.91 7.86
N GLY A 197 3.78 14.34 6.96
CA GLY A 197 2.99 13.16 7.26
C GLY A 197 1.88 13.43 8.29
N CYS A 198 1.45 14.69 8.46
CA CYS A 198 0.49 15.10 9.47
C CYS A 198 -0.75 15.81 8.92
N TYR A 199 -1.96 15.25 9.09
CA TYR A 199 -3.21 15.85 8.59
C TYR A 199 -3.46 17.26 9.13
N ASP A 200 -2.97 17.56 10.33
CA ASP A 200 -3.09 18.87 10.94
C ASP A 200 -2.08 19.89 10.38
N CYS A 201 -1.07 19.46 9.63
CA CYS A 201 -0.17 20.33 8.89
C CYS A 201 -0.79 20.68 7.54
N THR A 202 -1.78 21.56 7.55
CA THR A 202 -2.44 22.03 6.32
C THR A 202 -1.53 22.94 5.51
N GLN A 203 -1.86 23.18 4.24
CA GLN A 203 -1.16 24.18 3.41
C GLN A 203 -1.15 25.58 4.05
N GLU A 204 -2.24 25.97 4.70
CA GLU A 204 -2.30 27.25 5.43
C GLU A 204 -1.25 27.32 6.54
N ILE A 205 -1.06 26.23 7.29
CA ILE A 205 -0.04 26.14 8.34
C ILE A 205 1.36 26.07 7.75
N TRP A 206 1.53 25.35 6.64
CA TRP A 206 2.80 25.29 5.90
C TRP A 206 3.25 26.66 5.39
N GLU A 207 2.31 27.45 4.88
CA GLU A 207 2.54 28.82 4.40
C GLU A 207 2.52 29.87 5.53
N THR A 208 2.26 29.46 6.78
CA THR A 208 2.22 30.38 7.91
C THR A 208 3.59 31.02 8.11
N ALA A 209 3.58 32.35 8.05
CA ALA A 209 4.70 33.23 8.34
C ALA A 209 5.22 33.04 9.77
N VAL A 210 6.52 32.79 9.91
CA VAL A 210 7.22 32.87 11.20
C VAL A 210 8.24 33.98 11.19
N ALA A 211 8.22 34.79 12.25
CA ALA A 211 9.25 35.79 12.46
C ALA A 211 10.59 35.07 12.71
N ASN A 212 11.62 35.41 11.95
CA ASN A 212 12.97 34.91 12.17
C ASN A 212 13.39 35.31 13.59
N GLY A 213 13.42 34.35 14.52
CA GLY A 213 13.74 34.54 15.94
C GLY A 213 15.18 35.00 16.21
N GLY A 214 15.91 35.43 15.18
CA GLY A 214 17.27 35.92 15.25
C GLY A 214 17.35 37.41 15.57
N GLY A 215 17.03 37.78 16.81
CA GLY A 215 17.48 39.05 17.39
C GLY A 215 16.66 40.28 17.03
N SER A 216 16.38 41.07 18.07
CA SER A 216 15.90 42.44 18.03
C SER A 216 16.84 43.35 17.21
N SER A 217 16.78 43.28 15.88
CA SER A 217 17.38 44.28 15.01
C SER A 217 16.33 45.33 14.70
N THR A 218 16.40 46.46 15.39
CA THR A 218 15.50 47.62 15.24
C THR A 218 15.77 48.43 13.97
N THR A 219 16.19 47.80 12.88
CA THR A 219 16.42 48.46 11.59
C THR A 219 15.16 48.32 10.76
N SER A 220 14.43 49.43 10.65
CA SER A 220 13.11 49.61 10.03
C SER A 220 13.05 49.42 8.51
N ASP A 221 13.98 48.66 7.91
CA ASP A 221 14.00 48.47 6.48
C ASP A 221 12.95 47.43 6.09
N SER A 222 11.94 47.90 5.37
CA SER A 222 10.61 47.31 5.18
C SER A 222 10.58 46.13 4.18
N SER A 223 11.61 45.29 4.20
CA SER A 223 11.72 44.07 3.40
C SER A 223 12.16 42.90 4.27
N ALA A 224 11.57 42.78 5.46
CA ALA A 224 11.68 41.59 6.29
C ALA A 224 11.12 40.40 5.50
N SER A 225 12.01 39.58 4.93
CA SER A 225 11.64 38.33 4.28
C SER A 225 10.97 37.46 5.32
N THR A 226 9.65 37.34 5.20
CA THR A 226 8.86 36.52 6.09
C THR A 226 9.06 35.08 5.66
N THR A 227 9.71 34.28 6.49
CA THR A 227 10.00 32.88 6.20
C THR A 227 8.82 32.05 6.69
N THR A 228 8.30 31.13 5.87
CA THR A 228 7.16 30.28 6.25
C THR A 228 7.62 29.02 6.98
N CYS A 229 6.71 28.32 7.67
CA CYS A 229 6.99 27.00 8.24
C CYS A 229 7.62 26.06 7.20
N GLY A 230 7.03 25.99 6.00
CA GLY A 230 7.55 25.17 4.90
C GLY A 230 8.93 25.56 4.41
N SER A 231 9.22 26.86 4.36
CA SER A 231 10.54 27.36 3.97
C SER A 231 11.62 26.97 4.99
N TRP A 232 11.28 27.00 6.28
CA TRP A 232 12.18 26.53 7.34
C TRP A 232 12.38 25.01 7.28
N ILE A 233 11.34 24.23 6.97
CA ILE A 233 11.45 22.77 6.82
C ILE A 233 12.39 22.46 5.65
N ALA A 234 12.18 23.09 4.48
CA ALA A 234 13.07 22.96 3.33
C ALA A 234 14.51 23.41 3.65
N PHE A 235 14.69 24.45 4.48
CA PHE A 235 16.01 24.84 4.95
C PHE A 235 16.67 23.73 5.77
N TYR A 236 15.97 23.13 6.75
CA TYR A 236 16.52 22.04 7.57
C TYR A 236 16.80 20.75 6.78
N GLU A 237 16.05 20.50 5.69
CA GLU A 237 16.33 19.39 4.76
C GLU A 237 17.55 19.65 3.87
N SER A 238 17.93 20.91 3.67
CA SER A 238 19.07 21.27 2.84
C SER A 238 20.43 20.99 3.52
N LEU A 239 21.48 20.96 2.70
CA LEU A 239 22.88 20.93 3.15
C LEU A 239 23.23 22.06 4.13
N GLN A 240 22.65 23.25 3.98
CA GLN A 240 22.93 24.37 4.88
C GLN A 240 22.21 24.25 6.24
N GLY A 241 21.06 23.58 6.28
CA GLY A 241 20.27 23.40 7.50
C GLY A 241 20.48 22.07 8.21
N GLY A 242 21.40 21.22 7.73
CA GLY A 242 21.83 20.01 8.43
C GLY A 242 21.33 18.69 7.84
N GLU A 243 20.78 18.69 6.62
CA GLU A 243 20.33 17.49 5.89
C GLU A 243 19.39 16.59 6.70
N LEU A 244 18.49 17.21 7.46
CA LEU A 244 17.53 16.45 8.23
C LEU A 244 16.57 15.71 7.28
N LYS A 245 16.25 14.46 7.61
CA LYS A 245 15.17 13.73 6.93
C LYS A 245 13.84 14.50 7.11
N PRO A 246 12.87 14.36 6.19
CA PRO A 246 11.63 15.15 6.23
C PRO A 246 10.91 15.15 7.59
N GLN A 247 10.73 13.98 8.22
CA GLN A 247 10.09 13.94 9.55
C GLN A 247 10.91 14.64 10.65
N ALA A 248 12.25 14.61 10.55
CA ALA A 248 13.12 15.28 11.52
C ALA A 248 13.14 16.80 11.31
N ALA A 249 13.12 17.27 10.06
CA ALA A 249 12.99 18.69 9.73
C ALA A 249 11.67 19.26 10.25
N CYS A 250 10.55 18.57 10.00
CA CYS A 250 9.24 18.93 10.50
C CYS A 250 9.17 19.02 12.03
N ARG A 251 9.71 18.00 12.72
CA ARG A 251 9.83 18.00 14.18
C ARG A 251 10.63 19.21 14.67
N LYS A 252 11.75 19.52 14.01
CA LYS A 252 12.63 20.63 14.37
C LYS A 252 11.91 21.98 14.23
N VAL A 253 11.23 22.23 13.12
CA VAL A 253 10.47 23.46 12.89
C VAL A 253 9.31 23.62 13.86
N ALA A 254 8.58 22.54 14.13
CA ALA A 254 7.49 22.56 15.11
C ALA A 254 7.99 22.87 16.54
N GLN A 255 9.21 22.46 16.89
CA GLN A 255 9.86 22.77 18.16
C GLN A 255 10.39 24.21 18.24
N ASP A 256 10.97 24.70 17.15
CA ASP A 256 11.55 26.05 17.09
C ASP A 256 10.46 27.12 16.98
N PHE A 257 9.29 26.77 16.40
CA PHE A 257 8.15 27.66 16.21
C PHE A 257 6.85 27.06 16.75
N PRO A 258 6.72 26.83 18.07
CA PRO A 258 5.62 26.06 18.67
C PRO A 258 4.25 26.76 18.60
N ASN A 259 4.20 28.04 18.27
CA ASN A 259 2.94 28.78 18.13
C ASN A 259 2.40 28.78 16.70
N ALA A 260 3.26 28.65 15.70
CA ALA A 260 2.89 28.74 14.29
C ALA A 260 2.94 27.37 13.60
N CYS A 261 4.03 26.62 13.79
CA CYS A 261 4.29 25.38 13.05
C CYS A 261 4.03 24.11 13.86
N ARG A 262 3.53 24.22 15.11
CA ARG A 262 3.27 23.05 15.98
C ARG A 262 2.33 22.00 15.39
N PRO A 263 1.29 22.35 14.61
CA PRO A 263 0.45 21.34 13.96
C PRO A 263 1.22 20.44 12.98
N CYS A 264 2.43 20.82 12.55
CA CYS A 264 3.30 20.03 11.70
C CYS A 264 4.19 19.03 12.44
N HIS A 265 3.99 18.85 13.75
CA HIS A 265 4.78 17.92 14.54
C HIS A 265 4.32 16.47 14.32
N PRO A 266 5.13 15.56 13.72
CA PRO A 266 4.68 14.23 13.30
C PRO A 266 4.11 13.37 14.44
N GLU A 267 4.63 13.49 15.67
CA GLU A 267 4.13 12.70 16.82
C GLU A 267 2.74 13.11 17.31
N LYS A 268 2.22 14.27 16.90
CA LYS A 268 0.85 14.71 17.22
C LYS A 268 -0.19 14.07 16.31
N CYS A 269 0.24 13.53 15.17
CA CYS A 269 -0.63 13.19 14.06
C CYS A 269 -1.11 11.74 14.13
N ASP A 270 -0.29 10.87 14.72
CA ASP A 270 -0.63 9.46 14.93
C ASP A 270 -1.72 9.26 16.00
N GLU A 271 -1.93 10.23 16.90
CA GLU A 271 -2.96 10.15 17.94
C GLU A 271 -4.39 10.29 17.40
N GLN A 272 -4.59 10.89 16.20
CA GLN A 272 -5.91 11.12 15.61
C GLN A 272 -6.36 10.08 14.57
N ALA A 273 -5.44 9.25 14.06
CA ALA A 273 -5.75 8.26 13.02
C ALA A 273 -6.29 6.92 13.54
N SER A 274 -6.28 6.68 14.86
CA SER A 274 -7.08 5.59 15.43
C SER A 274 -8.54 6.05 15.51
N PRO A 275 -9.47 5.55 14.68
CA PRO A 275 -10.88 5.77 14.94
C PRO A 275 -11.13 5.26 16.36
N SER A 276 -11.58 6.15 17.23
CA SER A 276 -11.87 5.84 18.62
C SER A 276 -12.63 4.53 18.62
N SER A 277 -12.02 3.49 19.19
CA SER A 277 -12.69 2.22 19.39
C SER A 277 -14.03 2.56 20.03
N SER A 278 -15.09 2.23 19.29
CA SER A 278 -16.48 2.34 19.72
C SER A 278 -16.57 1.99 21.20
N PRO A 279 -17.30 2.76 22.04
CA PRO A 279 -17.43 2.43 23.44
C PRO A 279 -18.08 1.06 23.52
N TYR A 280 -17.26 0.04 23.76
CA TYR A 280 -17.71 -1.29 24.12
C TYR A 280 -18.65 -1.07 25.30
N ARG A 281 -19.96 -1.22 25.05
CA ARG A 281 -20.94 -1.48 26.09
C ARG A 281 -20.40 -2.71 26.81
N ILE A 282 -19.84 -2.48 28.00
CA ILE A 282 -19.61 -3.54 28.98
C ILE A 282 -21.01 -4.06 29.33
N SER A 283 -21.45 -5.08 28.59
CA SER A 283 -22.60 -5.87 28.97
C SER A 283 -22.22 -6.56 30.27
N ALA A 284 -22.94 -6.22 31.34
CA ALA A 284 -22.71 -6.63 32.72
C ALA A 284 -23.00 -8.13 32.97
N ILE A 285 -22.64 -9.02 32.04
CA ILE A 285 -22.93 -10.47 32.15
C ILE A 285 -21.67 -11.29 32.52
N SER A 286 -20.46 -10.73 32.41
CA SER A 286 -19.22 -11.49 32.70
C SER A 286 -18.63 -11.26 34.09
N TRP A 287 -19.47 -11.24 35.13
CA TRP A 287 -19.04 -11.36 36.53
C TRP A 287 -19.51 -12.66 37.21
N MET A 288 -20.24 -13.54 36.51
CA MET A 288 -20.69 -14.82 37.08
C MET A 288 -19.73 -16.00 36.87
N VAL A 289 -18.71 -15.88 36.01
CA VAL A 289 -17.82 -17.01 35.72
C VAL A 289 -16.59 -17.06 36.64
N PHE A 290 -16.20 -15.93 37.27
CA PHE A 290 -15.08 -15.90 38.22
C PHE A 290 -15.46 -16.25 39.67
N TRP A 291 -16.73 -16.55 39.97
CA TRP A 291 -17.15 -17.00 41.30
C TRP A 291 -17.21 -18.52 41.47
N TYR A 292 -17.20 -19.30 40.39
CA TYR A 292 -17.28 -20.77 40.48
C TYR A 292 -15.94 -21.52 40.43
N SER A 293 -14.79 -20.82 40.37
CA SER A 293 -13.46 -21.48 40.33
C SER A 293 -12.62 -21.32 41.60
N TRP A 294 -13.16 -20.82 42.71
CA TRP A 294 -12.43 -20.79 43.99
C TRP A 294 -12.80 -21.94 44.96
N GLU A 295 -13.93 -22.63 44.79
CA GLU A 295 -14.29 -23.74 45.70
C GLU A 295 -13.70 -25.12 45.33
N ALA A 296 -12.96 -25.24 44.21
CA ALA A 296 -12.41 -26.53 43.78
C ALA A 296 -10.97 -26.82 44.27
N ILE A 297 -10.31 -25.92 45.01
CA ILE A 297 -8.90 -26.10 45.41
C ILE A 297 -8.72 -26.59 46.87
N THR A 298 -9.78 -26.66 47.69
CA THR A 298 -9.68 -27.15 49.09
C THR A 298 -10.13 -28.61 49.28
N ALA A 299 -9.73 -29.52 48.39
CA ALA A 299 -10.08 -30.95 48.55
C ALA A 299 -8.95 -31.96 48.24
N LEU A 300 -7.68 -31.54 48.19
CA LEU A 300 -6.54 -32.47 48.00
C LEU A 300 -5.43 -32.29 49.04
N ALA A 301 -5.82 -32.12 50.32
CA ALA A 301 -4.88 -32.07 51.43
C ALA A 301 -5.38 -32.84 52.66
N VAL A 302 -5.91 -34.05 52.47
CA VAL A 302 -5.93 -35.10 53.50
C VAL A 302 -5.88 -36.43 52.73
N TRP A 303 -5.08 -37.38 53.24
CA TRP A 303 -4.70 -38.72 52.75
C TRP A 303 -3.31 -38.79 52.11
#